data_AF-A0A3R7U5Y7-F1
#
_entry.id   AF-A0A3R7U5Y7-F1
#
_cell.length_a   1.000
_cell.length_b   1.000
_cell.length_c   1.000
_cell.angle_alpha   90.00
_cell.angle_beta   90.00
_cell.angle_gamma   90.00
#
_symmetry.space_group_name_H-M   'P 1'
#
loop_
_entity.id
_entity.type
_entity.pdbx_description
1 polymer ?
#
loop_
_entity_poly.entity_id
_entity_poly.type
_entity_poly.pdbx_seq_one_letter_code
_entity_poly.pdbx_strand_id
1 'polypeptide(L)'
;MAGTSACKAGFGQPSLVIQPLLYSEWGHMADKALSQNDRWKGSMWDEEDVHLVPYEWLKPHEEIKPRNRDKLLEMTKRWGGYTKPLIVDKRTGAILDGHHRYSIAGELNLARIPAICVDYLEDDRIKVDVWPSSELKSITKQEVIDMCLSGNVYPPKTSRHVIADHLPPIHVSLEILAQPEETH
;
A
#
# COMPACT_ATOMS: atom_id res chain seq x y z
N MET A 1 -7.17 47.82 -49.16
CA MET A 1 -7.49 47.99 -47.72
C MET A 1 -7.35 46.63 -47.07
N ALA A 2 -6.52 46.55 -46.04
CA ALA A 2 -6.16 45.33 -45.33
C ALA A 2 -7.32 44.82 -44.47
N GLY A 3 -7.39 43.50 -44.29
CA GLY A 3 -8.36 42.83 -43.42
C GLY A 3 -7.93 41.39 -43.15
N THR A 4 -6.83 41.22 -42.43
CA THR A 4 -6.37 39.98 -41.80
C THR A 4 -7.27 39.59 -40.63
N SER A 5 -7.65 38.31 -40.51
CA SER A 5 -8.10 37.73 -39.24
C SER A 5 -7.28 36.48 -38.93
N ALA A 6 -6.48 36.58 -37.87
CA ALA A 6 -5.53 35.59 -37.42
C ALA A 6 -6.14 34.72 -36.32
N CYS A 7 -5.94 33.41 -36.43
CA CYS A 7 -6.13 32.45 -35.36
C CYS A 7 -5.13 32.74 -34.23
N LYS A 8 -5.60 32.84 -32.98
CA LYS A 8 -4.76 32.73 -31.79
C LYS A 8 -5.36 31.70 -30.85
N ALA A 9 -4.70 30.55 -30.75
CA ALA A 9 -4.83 29.63 -29.63
C ALA A 9 -3.96 30.18 -28.48
N GLY A 10 -4.55 30.36 -27.31
CA GLY A 10 -3.87 30.75 -26.08
C GLY A 10 -4.31 29.83 -24.95
N PHE A 11 -3.37 29.00 -24.50
CA PHE A 11 -3.49 28.17 -23.30
C PHE A 11 -3.60 29.07 -22.07
N GLY A 12 -4.63 28.86 -21.26
CA GLY A 12 -4.78 29.42 -19.91
C GLY A 12 -5.13 28.29 -18.95
N GLN A 13 -4.23 28.04 -18.00
CA GLN A 13 -4.35 27.03 -16.96
C GLN A 13 -5.57 27.30 -16.05
N PRO A 14 -6.37 26.30 -15.66
CA PRO A 14 -7.16 26.40 -14.43
C PRO A 14 -6.36 25.81 -13.26
N SER A 15 -6.00 26.70 -12.34
CA SER A 15 -5.50 26.35 -11.00
C SER A 15 -6.47 25.39 -10.30
N LEU A 16 -6.03 24.16 -10.03
CA LEU A 16 -6.76 23.19 -9.21
C LEU A 16 -6.65 23.59 -7.74
N VAL A 17 -7.59 24.44 -7.30
CA VAL A 17 -7.88 24.63 -5.88
C VAL A 17 -8.67 23.41 -5.42
N ILE A 18 -8.06 22.56 -4.60
CA ILE A 18 -8.74 21.44 -3.94
C ILE A 18 -9.78 22.03 -2.98
N GLN A 19 -11.06 21.86 -3.30
CA GLN A 19 -12.15 22.18 -2.36
C GLN A 19 -12.31 21.03 -1.34
N PRO A 20 -12.51 21.34 -0.05
CA PRO A 20 -12.77 20.33 0.96
C PRO A 20 -14.20 19.80 0.78
N LEU A 21 -14.34 18.54 0.38
CA LEU A 21 -15.63 17.86 0.36
C LEU A 21 -16.09 17.51 1.78
N LEU A 22 -17.39 17.63 1.97
CA LEU A 22 -18.10 17.89 3.21
C LEU A 22 -18.15 16.64 4.11
N TYR A 23 -17.56 16.76 5.30
CA TYR A 23 -17.47 15.76 6.38
C TYR A 23 -18.79 15.56 7.16
N SER A 24 -19.97 15.72 6.55
CA SER A 24 -21.24 15.80 7.30
C SER A 24 -22.14 14.56 7.25
N GLU A 25 -21.81 13.50 6.51
CA GLU A 25 -22.70 12.32 6.38
C GLU A 25 -22.11 10.98 6.87
N TRP A 26 -20.98 11.00 7.58
CA TRP A 26 -20.35 9.80 8.17
C TRP A 26 -20.58 9.64 9.68
N GLY A 27 -21.53 10.39 10.24
CA GLY A 27 -21.58 10.71 11.66
C GLY A 27 -22.12 9.65 12.62
N HIS A 28 -22.44 8.40 12.26
CA HIS A 28 -23.14 7.49 13.20
C HIS A 28 -22.50 6.10 13.42
N MET A 29 -21.30 5.83 12.89
CA MET A 29 -20.55 4.61 13.25
C MET A 29 -19.12 4.86 13.78
N ALA A 30 -18.66 6.12 13.85
CA ALA A 30 -17.33 6.51 14.33
C ALA A 30 -17.32 7.15 15.75
N ASP A 31 -18.49 7.40 16.33
CA ASP A 31 -18.67 8.30 17.48
C ASP A 31 -18.52 7.64 18.87
N LYS A 32 -17.43 6.92 19.12
CA LYS A 32 -17.10 6.57 20.52
C LYS A 32 -15.66 6.73 20.95
N ALA A 33 -14.82 7.40 20.17
CA ALA A 33 -13.41 7.53 20.55
C ALA A 33 -12.73 8.84 20.15
N LEU A 34 -13.42 9.98 20.08
CA LEU A 34 -12.73 11.28 19.96
C LEU A 34 -13.18 12.23 21.08
N SER A 35 -12.61 12.01 22.26
CA SER A 35 -12.54 12.99 23.34
C SER A 35 -11.12 13.54 23.41
N GLN A 36 -10.99 14.81 23.04
CA GLN A 36 -10.00 15.81 23.49
C GLN A 36 -8.51 15.45 23.44
N ASN A 37 -7.84 16.04 22.45
CA ASN A 37 -6.54 16.70 22.57
C ASN A 37 -5.46 15.94 23.37
N ASP A 38 -5.00 14.81 22.84
CA ASP A 38 -3.69 14.28 23.17
C ASP A 38 -3.06 13.67 21.90
N ARG A 39 -2.11 14.42 21.33
CA ARG A 39 -0.78 13.89 21.06
C ARG A 39 -0.76 12.54 20.31
N TRP A 40 -0.81 12.59 18.97
CA TRP A 40 -0.18 11.57 18.12
C TRP A 40 1.33 11.59 18.34
N LYS A 41 1.78 11.13 19.52
CA LYS A 41 3.16 10.69 19.73
C LYS A 41 3.19 9.22 19.34
N GLY A 42 3.85 8.92 18.22
CA GLY A 42 4.53 7.64 18.04
C GLY A 42 3.85 6.62 17.14
N SER A 43 3.48 7.00 15.91
CA SER A 43 3.59 6.03 14.83
C SER A 43 5.08 5.80 14.56
N MET A 44 5.50 4.57 14.28
CA MET A 44 6.89 4.30 13.85
C MET A 44 7.14 4.82 12.42
N TRP A 45 6.06 5.10 11.69
CA TRP A 45 6.06 5.44 10.27
C TRP A 45 5.13 6.63 10.02
N ASP A 46 5.58 7.57 9.21
CA ASP A 46 4.81 8.72 8.76
C ASP A 46 4.58 8.67 7.24
N GLU A 47 3.77 9.58 6.69
CA GLU A 47 3.44 9.60 5.25
C GLU A 47 4.70 9.70 4.35
N GLU A 48 5.77 10.31 4.85
CA GLU A 48 7.06 10.48 4.15
C GLU A 48 7.81 9.15 3.95
N ASP A 49 7.54 8.13 4.77
CA ASP A 49 8.13 6.79 4.65
C ASP A 49 7.46 5.93 3.56
N VAL A 50 6.38 6.44 2.96
CA VAL A 50 5.61 5.72 1.94
C VAL A 50 6.14 6.06 0.55
N HIS A 51 6.59 5.03 -0.15
CA HIS A 51 7.10 5.13 -1.51
C HIS A 51 6.20 4.36 -2.49
N LEU A 52 6.08 4.85 -3.72
CA LEU A 52 5.46 4.06 -4.79
C LEU A 52 6.52 3.15 -5.39
N VAL A 53 6.33 1.84 -5.25
CA VAL A 53 7.27 0.83 -5.77
C VAL A 53 6.66 0.12 -6.98
N PRO A 54 7.47 -0.32 -7.96
CA PRO A 54 6.99 -1.10 -9.09
C PRO A 54 6.30 -2.39 -8.65
N TYR A 55 5.14 -2.70 -9.23
CA TYR A 55 4.40 -3.94 -8.96
C TYR A 55 5.27 -5.18 -9.21
N GLU A 56 5.99 -5.21 -10.32
CA GLU A 56 6.80 -6.35 -10.76
C GLU A 56 8.03 -6.62 -9.87
N TRP A 57 8.46 -5.63 -9.07
CA TRP A 57 9.58 -5.80 -8.15
C TRP A 57 9.18 -6.62 -6.90
N LEU A 58 7.89 -6.57 -6.53
CA LEU A 58 7.35 -7.22 -5.34
C LEU A 58 7.23 -8.72 -5.52
N LYS A 59 7.58 -9.45 -4.46
CA LYS A 59 7.64 -10.92 -4.47
C LYS A 59 6.91 -11.46 -3.25
N PRO A 60 5.76 -12.14 -3.44
CA PRO A 60 5.07 -12.80 -2.34
C PRO A 60 5.84 -14.05 -1.93
N HIS A 61 5.87 -14.33 -0.63
CA HIS A 61 6.32 -15.61 -0.07
C HIS A 61 5.17 -16.43 0.52
N GLU A 62 3.94 -15.92 0.47
CA GLU A 62 2.76 -16.53 1.08
C GLU A 62 1.53 -16.39 0.16
N GLU A 63 0.73 -17.45 0.08
CA GLU A 63 -0.56 -17.45 -0.58
C GLU A 63 -1.58 -16.57 0.15
N ILE A 64 -2.56 -16.06 -0.60
CA ILE A 64 -3.68 -15.33 -0.04
C ILE A 64 -4.91 -16.23 0.13
N LYS A 65 -5.84 -15.80 0.99
CA LYS A 65 -7.21 -16.32 1.00
C LYS A 65 -8.09 -15.55 0.00
N PRO A 66 -8.54 -16.14 -1.13
CA PRO A 66 -9.24 -15.41 -2.19
C PRO A 66 -10.48 -14.66 -1.70
N ARG A 67 -11.30 -15.29 -0.85
CA ARG A 67 -12.49 -14.64 -0.27
C ARG A 67 -12.19 -13.35 0.50
N ASN A 68 -11.03 -13.26 1.17
CA ASN A 68 -10.63 -12.05 1.87
C ASN A 68 -10.14 -10.99 0.89
N ARG A 69 -9.43 -11.41 -0.16
CA ARG A 69 -8.99 -10.54 -1.26
C ARG A 69 -10.20 -9.92 -1.96
N ASP A 70 -11.18 -10.71 -2.36
CA ASP A 70 -12.33 -10.23 -3.15
C ASP A 70 -13.15 -9.17 -2.39
N LYS A 71 -13.34 -9.38 -1.08
CA LYS A 71 -13.98 -8.37 -0.21
C LYS A 71 -13.19 -7.07 -0.19
N LEU A 72 -11.87 -7.15 -0.06
CA LEU A 72 -11.01 -5.98 -0.02
C LEU A 72 -10.91 -5.30 -1.40
N LEU A 73 -10.97 -6.06 -2.50
CA LEU A 73 -11.01 -5.54 -3.87
C LEU A 73 -12.22 -4.65 -4.08
N GLU A 74 -13.41 -5.12 -3.67
CA GLU A 74 -14.65 -4.34 -3.79
C GLU A 74 -14.57 -3.03 -3.00
N MET A 75 -14.00 -3.07 -1.79
CA MET A 75 -13.79 -1.85 -1.01
C MET A 75 -12.76 -0.91 -1.64
N THR A 76 -11.67 -1.46 -2.18
CA THR A 76 -10.61 -0.68 -2.85
C THR A 76 -11.16 0.06 -4.07
N LYS A 77 -12.02 -0.59 -4.88
CA LYS A 77 -12.72 0.05 -6.00
C LYS A 77 -13.64 1.17 -5.53
N ARG A 78 -14.39 0.97 -4.44
CA ARG A 78 -15.29 1.99 -3.87
C ARG A 78 -14.54 3.22 -3.33
N TRP A 79 -13.39 3.02 -2.68
CA TRP A 79 -12.55 4.12 -2.19
C TRP A 79 -11.73 4.80 -3.29
N GLY A 80 -11.63 4.17 -4.47
CA GLY A 80 -10.88 4.69 -5.61
C GLY A 80 -9.36 4.70 -5.41
N GLY A 81 -8.84 3.96 -4.43
CA GLY A 81 -7.42 4.01 -4.09
C GLY A 81 -7.01 3.10 -2.93
N TYR A 82 -5.70 3.06 -2.69
CA TYR A 82 -5.11 2.35 -1.56
C TYR A 82 -5.09 3.27 -0.35
N THR A 83 -5.56 2.76 0.79
CA THR A 83 -5.65 3.52 2.05
C THR A 83 -4.58 3.15 3.08
N LYS A 84 -3.77 2.12 2.79
CA LYS A 84 -2.67 1.65 3.64
C LYS A 84 -1.52 1.10 2.79
N PRO A 85 -0.25 1.43 3.10
CA PRO A 85 0.90 0.93 2.37
C PRO A 85 1.22 -0.54 2.72
N LEU A 86 1.87 -1.26 1.81
CA LEU A 86 2.51 -2.55 2.13
C LEU A 86 3.74 -2.32 3.02
N ILE A 87 4.22 -3.39 3.66
CA ILE A 87 5.57 -3.40 4.25
C ILE A 87 6.40 -4.40 3.46
N VAL A 88 7.56 -3.97 2.97
CA VAL A 88 8.38 -4.76 2.05
C VAL A 88 9.85 -4.69 2.43
N ASP A 89 10.59 -5.77 2.19
CA ASP A 89 12.05 -5.73 2.27
C ASP A 89 12.62 -4.94 1.08
N LYS A 90 13.36 -3.87 1.39
CA LYS A 90 13.90 -2.94 0.40
C LYS A 90 14.94 -3.56 -0.54
N ARG A 91 15.55 -4.68 -0.17
CA ARG A 91 16.62 -5.31 -0.96
C ARG A 91 16.06 -6.31 -1.97
N THR A 92 15.06 -7.08 -1.55
CA THR A 92 14.57 -8.24 -2.32
C THR A 92 13.19 -8.01 -2.94
N GLY A 93 12.41 -7.08 -2.39
CA GLY A 93 10.99 -6.91 -2.72
C GLY A 93 10.07 -7.91 -1.99
N ALA A 94 10.59 -8.65 -1.00
CA ALA A 94 9.78 -9.58 -0.21
C ALA A 94 8.66 -8.83 0.52
N ILE A 95 7.41 -9.27 0.33
CA ILE A 95 6.25 -8.67 0.98
C ILE A 95 6.18 -9.19 2.42
N LEU A 96 6.37 -8.33 3.42
CA LEU A 96 6.29 -8.72 4.84
C LEU A 96 4.86 -8.59 5.37
N ASP A 97 4.13 -7.58 4.92
CA ASP A 97 2.71 -7.40 5.20
C ASP A 97 1.97 -6.85 3.97
N GLY A 98 0.76 -7.35 3.75
CA GLY A 98 -0.14 -6.85 2.70
C GLY A 98 -0.27 -7.71 1.44
N HIS A 99 -0.06 -9.04 1.50
CA HIS A 99 -0.24 -9.95 0.34
C HIS A 99 -1.60 -9.83 -0.34
N HIS A 100 -2.69 -9.64 0.42
CA HIS A 100 -4.02 -9.39 -0.17
C HIS A 100 -4.08 -8.11 -0.99
N ARG A 101 -3.42 -7.04 -0.52
CA ARG A 101 -3.31 -5.76 -1.23
C ARG A 101 -2.47 -5.93 -2.48
N TYR A 102 -1.31 -6.59 -2.40
CA TYR A 102 -0.53 -6.97 -3.58
C TYR A 102 -1.37 -7.74 -4.62
N SER A 103 -2.13 -8.75 -4.18
CA SER A 103 -2.99 -9.52 -5.09
C SER A 103 -4.06 -8.65 -5.78
N ILE A 104 -4.61 -7.65 -5.09
CA ILE A 104 -5.56 -6.68 -5.68
C ILE A 104 -4.89 -5.84 -6.76
N ALA A 105 -3.66 -5.41 -6.56
CA ALA A 105 -2.93 -4.65 -7.58
C ALA A 105 -2.80 -5.43 -8.89
N GLY A 106 -2.54 -6.74 -8.80
CA GLY A 106 -2.51 -7.62 -9.97
C GLY A 106 -3.87 -7.70 -10.68
N GLU A 107 -4.97 -7.91 -9.94
CA GLU A 107 -6.32 -7.93 -10.50
C GLU A 107 -6.73 -6.60 -11.18
N LEU A 108 -6.19 -5.49 -10.68
CA LEU A 108 -6.45 -4.15 -11.20
C LEU A 108 -5.42 -3.69 -12.24
N ASN A 109 -4.44 -4.54 -12.60
CA ASN A 109 -3.32 -4.21 -13.48
C ASN A 109 -2.59 -2.90 -13.08
N LEU A 110 -2.35 -2.71 -11.80
CA LEU A 110 -1.60 -1.54 -11.31
C LEU A 110 -0.11 -1.71 -11.60
N ALA A 111 0.53 -0.63 -12.06
CA ALA A 111 1.96 -0.60 -12.31
C ALA A 111 2.78 -0.37 -11.03
N ARG A 112 2.19 0.29 -10.04
CA ARG A 112 2.86 0.68 -8.78
C ARG A 112 1.97 0.45 -7.57
N ILE A 113 2.58 0.32 -6.39
CA ILE A 113 1.90 0.14 -5.11
C ILE A 113 2.56 1.01 -4.04
N PRO A 114 1.81 1.67 -3.13
CA PRO A 114 2.39 2.33 -1.97
C PRO A 114 2.96 1.30 -0.98
N ALA A 115 4.23 1.45 -0.63
CA ALA A 115 4.93 0.56 0.27
C ALA A 115 5.90 1.33 1.18
N ILE A 116 6.08 0.79 2.37
CA ILE A 116 7.14 1.15 3.29
C ILE A 116 8.27 0.12 3.11
N CYS A 117 9.46 0.62 2.78
CA CYS A 117 10.62 -0.20 2.44
C CYS A 117 11.56 -0.32 3.64
N VAL A 118 11.68 -1.52 4.20
CA VAL A 118 12.45 -1.78 5.42
C VAL A 118 13.71 -2.58 5.13
N ASP A 119 14.69 -2.52 6.02
CA ASP A 119 15.85 -3.40 5.96
C ASP A 119 15.56 -4.69 6.73
N TYR A 120 14.88 -5.66 6.11
CA TYR A 120 14.22 -6.72 6.88
C TYR A 120 15.19 -7.55 7.71
N LEU A 121 16.32 -7.96 7.14
CA LEU A 121 17.31 -8.79 7.85
C LEU A 121 18.00 -8.02 8.97
N GLU A 122 18.34 -6.75 8.74
CA GLU A 122 19.10 -5.91 9.67
C GLU A 122 18.23 -5.21 10.73
N ASP A 123 16.91 -5.08 10.51
CA ASP A 123 16.02 -4.41 11.46
C ASP A 123 15.61 -5.35 12.59
N ASP A 124 16.31 -5.25 13.72
CA ASP A 124 16.04 -6.04 14.93
C ASP A 124 14.66 -5.78 15.55
N ARG A 125 13.99 -4.68 15.21
CA ARG A 125 12.62 -4.40 15.69
C ARG A 125 11.59 -5.28 15.01
N ILE A 126 11.91 -5.78 13.83
CA ILE A 126 11.06 -6.71 13.09
C ILE A 126 11.39 -8.13 13.55
N LYS A 127 10.40 -8.84 14.09
CA LYS A 127 10.50 -10.27 14.40
C LYS A 127 9.54 -11.06 13.51
N VAL A 128 9.83 -12.34 13.31
CA VAL A 128 8.97 -13.25 12.57
C VAL A 128 8.76 -14.51 13.40
N ASP A 129 7.53 -14.99 13.37
CA ASP A 129 7.08 -16.22 14.01
C ASP A 129 6.09 -16.92 13.05
N VAL A 130 5.65 -18.12 13.40
CA VAL A 130 4.61 -18.83 12.66
C VAL A 130 3.23 -18.51 13.22
N TRP A 131 2.19 -18.53 12.38
CA TRP A 131 0.83 -18.54 12.92
C TRP A 131 0.54 -19.86 13.64
N PRO A 132 -0.32 -19.89 14.68
CA PRO A 132 -0.66 -21.12 15.39
C PRO A 132 -1.28 -22.22 14.51
N SER A 133 -1.83 -21.86 13.35
CA SER A 133 -2.42 -22.80 12.38
C SER A 133 -1.44 -23.25 11.29
N SER A 134 -0.18 -22.81 11.33
CA SER A 134 0.83 -23.23 10.36
C SER A 134 1.30 -24.66 10.64
N GLU A 135 1.68 -25.38 9.59
CA GLU A 135 2.34 -26.68 9.70
C GLU A 135 3.82 -26.56 10.12
N LEU A 136 4.41 -25.37 9.94
CA LEU A 136 5.78 -25.08 10.38
C LEU A 136 5.83 -24.85 11.89
N LYS A 137 6.91 -25.33 12.52
CA LYS A 137 7.17 -25.09 13.95
C LYS A 137 7.86 -23.75 14.22
N SER A 138 8.61 -23.27 13.23
CA SER A 138 9.39 -22.03 13.30
C SER A 138 9.65 -21.54 11.89
N ILE A 139 9.95 -20.25 11.77
CA ILE A 139 10.41 -19.64 10.53
C ILE A 139 11.41 -18.53 10.88
N THR A 140 12.41 -18.37 10.04
CA THR A 140 13.43 -17.33 10.14
C THR A 140 13.21 -16.26 9.08
N LYS A 141 13.79 -15.08 9.29
CA LYS A 141 13.76 -14.02 8.28
C LYS A 141 14.40 -14.47 6.96
N GLN A 142 15.49 -15.25 7.05
CA GLN A 142 16.18 -15.76 5.88
C GLN A 142 15.29 -16.73 5.09
N GLU A 143 14.57 -17.63 5.75
CA GLU A 143 13.64 -18.54 5.06
C GLU A 143 12.50 -17.79 4.36
N VAL A 144 12.00 -16.68 4.93
CA VAL A 144 11.03 -15.80 4.25
C VAL A 144 11.63 -15.21 2.97
N ILE A 145 12.86 -14.70 3.03
CA ILE A 145 13.58 -14.16 1.87
C ILE A 145 13.80 -15.25 0.82
N ASP A 146 14.30 -16.41 1.22
CA ASP A 146 14.60 -17.53 0.33
C ASP A 146 13.33 -18.02 -0.38
N MET A 147 12.21 -18.13 0.35
CA MET A 147 10.92 -18.49 -0.24
C MET A 147 10.48 -17.48 -1.30
N CYS A 148 10.50 -16.19 -0.95
CA CYS A 148 10.19 -15.08 -1.87
C CYS A 148 11.05 -15.12 -3.16
N LEU A 149 12.34 -15.44 -3.03
CA LEU A 149 13.27 -15.51 -4.17
C LEU A 149 13.17 -16.82 -4.96
N SER A 150 12.56 -17.86 -4.41
CA SER A 150 12.43 -19.17 -5.06
C SER A 150 11.35 -19.24 -6.15
N GLY A 151 10.42 -18.29 -6.15
CA GLY A 151 9.21 -18.33 -6.98
C GLY A 151 8.09 -19.24 -6.43
N ASN A 152 8.34 -19.96 -5.32
CA ASN A 152 7.30 -20.69 -4.58
C ASN A 152 6.72 -19.80 -3.47
N VAL A 153 5.62 -20.27 -2.87
CA VAL A 153 4.94 -19.59 -1.76
C VAL A 153 4.52 -20.60 -0.70
N TYR A 154 4.50 -20.15 0.56
CA TYR A 154 3.89 -20.89 1.66
C TYR A 154 2.35 -20.83 1.62
N PRO A 155 1.64 -21.78 2.24
CA PRO A 155 0.20 -21.68 2.44
C PRO A 155 -0.20 -20.42 3.23
N PRO A 156 -1.45 -19.95 3.13
CA PRO A 156 -1.88 -18.72 3.79
C PRO A 156 -1.73 -18.79 5.30
N LYS A 157 -1.33 -17.67 5.91
CA LYS A 157 -1.05 -17.56 7.35
C LYS A 157 0.03 -18.55 7.79
N THR A 158 1.18 -18.54 7.12
CA THR A 158 2.37 -19.26 7.55
C THR A 158 3.26 -18.36 8.39
N SER A 159 3.58 -17.17 7.89
CA SER A 159 4.43 -16.19 8.58
C SER A 159 3.62 -15.13 9.32
N ARG A 160 4.06 -14.79 10.53
CA ARG A 160 3.51 -13.74 11.38
C ARG A 160 4.63 -12.78 11.76
N HIS A 161 4.71 -11.66 11.05
CA HIS A 161 5.64 -10.60 11.40
C HIS A 161 5.10 -9.79 12.58
N VAL A 162 5.98 -9.52 13.54
CA VAL A 162 5.76 -8.52 14.60
C VAL A 162 6.54 -7.28 14.17
N ILE A 163 5.81 -6.26 13.73
CA ILE A 163 6.29 -4.96 13.24
C ILE A 163 5.41 -3.90 13.91
N ALA A 164 5.84 -2.63 13.95
CA ALA A 164 5.01 -1.56 14.50
C ALA A 164 3.58 -1.57 13.90
N ASP A 165 2.58 -1.63 14.78
CA ASP A 165 1.18 -1.86 14.43
C ASP A 165 0.48 -0.65 13.77
N HIS A 166 1.19 0.48 13.66
CA HIS A 166 0.65 1.74 13.15
C HIS A 166 1.31 2.08 11.83
N LEU A 167 0.60 1.78 10.75
CA LEU A 167 0.89 2.28 9.42
C LEU A 167 0.22 3.65 9.24
N PRO A 168 0.88 4.62 8.58
CA PRO A 168 0.27 5.91 8.31
C PRO A 168 -0.97 5.70 7.42
N PRO A 169 -2.09 6.39 7.72
CA PRO A 169 -3.19 6.44 6.77
C PRO A 169 -2.72 7.18 5.52
N ILE A 170 -3.04 6.64 4.35
CA ILE A 170 -2.73 7.27 3.06
C ILE A 170 -3.97 7.29 2.17
N HIS A 171 -3.91 8.02 1.06
CA HIS A 171 -4.82 7.80 -0.06
C HIS A 171 -4.04 8.00 -1.36
N VAL A 172 -3.78 6.91 -2.08
CA VAL A 172 -3.20 6.97 -3.42
C VAL A 172 -4.19 6.38 -4.41
N SER A 173 -4.61 7.20 -5.38
CA SER A 173 -5.67 6.82 -6.31
C SER A 173 -5.26 5.68 -7.23
N LEU A 174 -6.23 4.87 -7.64
CA LEU A 174 -6.00 3.79 -8.62
C LEU A 174 -5.47 4.33 -9.96
N GLU A 175 -5.85 5.55 -10.33
CA GLU A 175 -5.35 6.23 -11.53
C GLU A 175 -3.83 6.46 -11.46
N ILE A 176 -3.33 6.99 -10.34
CA ILE A 176 -1.89 7.20 -10.13
C ILE A 176 -1.15 5.86 -10.14
N LEU A 177 -1.71 4.84 -9.47
CA LEU A 177 -1.09 3.52 -9.34
C LEU A 177 -1.08 2.72 -10.66
N ALA A 178 -2.00 3.01 -11.58
CA ALA A 178 -2.04 2.39 -12.89
C ALA A 178 -0.94 2.91 -13.84
N GLN A 179 -0.42 4.12 -13.60
CA GLN A 179 0.66 4.68 -14.40
C GLN A 179 2.02 4.14 -13.95
N PRO A 180 2.92 3.77 -14.88
CA PRO A 180 4.30 3.43 -14.54
C PRO A 180 5.07 4.64 -14.01
N GLU A 181 6.27 4.43 -13.49
CA GLU A 181 7.15 5.54 -13.11
C GLU A 181 7.53 6.35 -14.36
N GLU A 182 7.40 7.69 -14.29
CA GLU A 182 7.84 8.56 -15.36
C GLU A 182 9.37 8.54 -15.41
N THR A 183 9.94 7.90 -16.43
CA THR A 183 11.36 8.03 -16.73
C THR A 183 11.57 9.39 -17.37
N HIS A 184 12.05 10.37 -16.59
CA HIS A 184 12.51 11.67 -17.09
C HIS A 184 13.91 11.60 -17.69
#